data_AF-A0A0F9GZH8-F1
#
_entry.id   AF-A0A0F9GZH8-F1
#
_cell.length_a   1.000
_cell.length_b   1.000
_cell.length_c   1.000
_cell.angle_alpha   90.00
_cell.angle_beta   90.00
_cell.angle_gamma   90.00
#
_symmetry.space_group_name_H-M   'P 1'
#
loop_
_entity.id
_entity.type
_entity.pdbx_description
1 polymer ?
#
loop_
_entity_poly.entity_id
_entity_poly.type
_entity_poly.pdbx_seq_one_letter_code
_entity_poly.pdbx_strand_id
1 'polypeptide(L)' 'MYQCSFCKAQSPTTRIPNEWGRAKLQAPGLTSVDVTFCPLHKEEAMEKLDLAFEQIKGQ' A
#
# COMPACT_ATOMS: atom_id res chain seq x y z
N MET A 1 -3.76 9.81 -11.99
CA MET A 1 -3.93 10.52 -10.71
C MET A 1 -3.76 9.51 -9.60
N TYR A 2 -2.75 9.69 -8.75
CA TYR A 2 -2.48 8.79 -7.63
C TYR A 2 -3.11 9.34 -6.35
N GLN A 3 -3.55 8.45 -5.48
CA GLN A 3 -4.13 8.84 -4.20
C GLN A 3 -3.54 7.99 -3.07
N CYS A 4 -3.15 8.65 -1.98
CA CYS A 4 -2.75 7.98 -0.76
C CYS A 4 -3.96 7.21 -0.20
N SER A 5 -3.76 5.95 0.13
CA SER A 5 -4.83 5.07 0.61
C SER A 5 -5.28 5.44 2.02
N PHE A 6 -4.40 6.09 2.78
CA PHE A 6 -4.55 6.45 4.19
C PHE A 6 -5.17 7.84 4.34
N CYS A 7 -4.41 8.92 4.07
CA CYS A 7 -4.93 10.30 4.18
C CYS A 7 -5.74 10.81 2.98
N LYS A 8 -5.93 10.01 1.92
CA LYS A 8 -6.60 10.41 0.68
C LYS A 8 -5.95 11.60 -0.04
N ALA A 9 -4.72 11.98 0.34
CA ALA A 9 -3.94 12.97 -0.41
C ALA A 9 -3.88 12.55 -1.89
N GLN A 10 -4.07 13.50 -2.78
CA GLN A 10 -4.07 13.26 -4.21
C GLN A 10 -2.82 13.86 -4.84
N SER A 11 -2.29 13.19 -5.86
CA SER A 11 -1.26 13.74 -6.70
C SER A 11 -1.73 13.75 -8.17
N PRO A 12 -1.63 14.92 -8.85
CA PRO A 12 -2.09 15.08 -10.22
C PRO A 12 -1.20 14.34 -11.24
N THR A 13 -0.13 13.69 -10.79
CA THR A 13 0.83 13.02 -11.66
C THR A 13 0.25 11.76 -12.31
N THR A 14 0.79 11.45 -13.49
CA THR A 14 0.51 10.22 -14.25
C THR A 14 1.38 9.05 -13.78
N ARG A 15 2.38 9.31 -12.94
CA ARG A 15 3.28 8.33 -12.31
C ARG A 15 3.23 8.47 -10.79
N ILE A 16 3.68 7.45 -10.06
CA ILE A 16 3.81 7.53 -8.60
C ILE A 16 4.67 8.76 -8.28
N PRO A 17 4.19 9.68 -7.42
CA PRO A 17 4.94 10.90 -7.09
C PRO A 17 6.28 10.57 -6.44
N ASN A 18 7.23 11.51 -6.53
CA ASN A 18 8.49 11.36 -5.80
C ASN A 18 8.21 11.17 -4.30
N GLU A 19 8.97 10.28 -3.67
CA GLU A 19 8.86 9.89 -2.26
C GLU A 19 7.58 9.11 -1.88
N TRP A 20 6.62 8.96 -2.79
CA TRP A 20 5.48 8.09 -2.58
C TRP A 20 5.86 6.63 -2.86
N GLY A 21 5.23 5.73 -2.12
CA GLY A 21 5.40 4.30 -2.29
C GLY A 21 4.11 3.66 -2.79
N ARG A 22 4.27 2.51 -3.45
CA ARG A 22 3.17 1.59 -3.71
C ARG A 22 3.60 0.21 -3.26
N ALA A 23 2.74 -0.40 -2.46
CA ALA A 23 2.93 -1.76 -2.00
C ALA A 23 1.82 -2.64 -2.54
N LYS A 24 2.22 -3.75 -3.15
CA LYS A 24 1.30 -4.73 -3.72
C LYS A 24 1.66 -6.12 -3.21
N LEU A 25 0.66 -6.79 -2.63
CA LEU A 25 0.74 -8.18 -2.22
C LEU A 25 -0.37 -8.96 -2.91
N GLN A 26 0.01 -10.01 -3.62
CA GLN A 26 -0.90 -10.92 -4.29
C GLN A 26 -0.49 -12.35 -3.96
N ALA A 27 -1.34 -13.06 -3.24
CA ALA A 27 -1.14 -14.45 -2.87
C ALA A 27 -2.41 -15.27 -3.18
N PRO A 28 -2.30 -16.52 -3.65
CA PRO A 28 -3.45 -17.39 -3.86
C PRO A 28 -4.18 -17.63 -2.53
N GLY A 29 -5.50 -17.43 -2.50
CA GLY A 29 -6.32 -17.64 -1.30
C GLY A 29 -6.42 -16.44 -0.35
N LEU A 30 -5.79 -15.30 -0.67
CA LEU A 30 -5.88 -14.08 0.14
C LEU A 30 -6.42 -12.88 -0.64
N THR A 31 -6.98 -11.92 0.09
CA THR A 31 -7.37 -10.61 -0.45
C THR A 31 -6.13 -9.89 -0.95
N SER A 32 -6.10 -9.55 -2.24
CA SER A 32 -5.01 -8.77 -2.82
C SER A 32 -4.89 -7.41 -2.15
N VAL A 33 -3.71 -7.08 -1.63
CA VAL A 33 -3.41 -5.75 -1.10
C VAL A 33 -2.76 -4.94 -2.21
N ASP A 34 -3.33 -3.79 -2.53
CA ASP A 34 -2.74 -2.80 -3.44
C ASP A 34 -2.96 -1.42 -2.83
N VAL A 35 -1.91 -0.88 -2.20
CA VAL A 35 -1.97 0.40 -1.51
C VAL A 35 -0.90 1.33 -2.05
N THR A 36 -1.33 2.54 -2.43
CA THR A 36 -0.44 3.67 -2.67
C THR A 36 -0.40 4.53 -1.41
N PHE A 37 0.77 5.00 -1.00
CA PHE A 37 0.95 5.80 0.21
C PHE A 37 1.92 6.96 -0.03
N CYS A 38 1.66 8.08 0.66
CA CYS A 38 2.58 9.22 0.68
C CYS A 38 3.67 9.02 1.75
N PRO A 39 4.71 9.87 1.79
CA PRO A 39 5.86 9.71 2.70
C PRO A 39 5.46 9.60 4.17
N LEU A 40 4.40 10.31 4.56
CA LEU A 40 3.90 10.36 5.94
C LEU A 40 3.25 9.03 6.39
N HIS A 41 2.74 8.21 5.46
CA HIS A 41 2.01 6.98 5.77
C HIS A 41 2.81 5.74 5.33
N LYS A 42 4.14 5.85 5.31
CA LYS A 42 5.03 4.74 4.97
C LYS A 42 4.97 3.62 6.02
N GLU A 43 4.95 3.98 7.30
CA GLU A 43 4.89 3.03 8.41
C GLU A 43 3.56 2.27 8.41
N GLU A 44 2.43 2.96 8.29
CA GLU A 44 1.10 2.33 8.19
C GLU A 44 0.98 1.39 6.97
N ALA A 45 1.62 1.75 5.86
CA ALA A 45 1.67 0.88 4.69
C ALA A 45 2.48 -0.40 4.93
N MET A 46 3.59 -0.31 5.68
CA MET A 46 4.39 -1.47 6.07
C MET A 46 3.61 -2.37 7.03
N GLU A 47 3.02 -1.81 8.10
CA GLU A 47 2.20 -2.58 9.04
C GLU A 47 1.05 -3.31 8.35
N LYS A 48 0.37 -2.65 7.40
CA LYS A 48 -0.71 -3.28 6.64
C LYS A 48 -0.23 -4.43 5.75
N LEU A 49 0.98 -4.34 5.20
CA LEU A 49 1.59 -5.45 4.46
C LEU A 49 1.98 -6.58 5.39
N ASP A 50 2.63 -6.28 6.52
CA ASP A 50 3.05 -7.29 7.49
C ASP A 50 1.85 -8.08 8.02
N LEU A 51 0.76 -7.41 8.40
CA LEU A 51 -0.49 -8.08 8.80
C LEU A 51 -1.07 -8.95 7.69
N ALA A 52 -0.96 -8.52 6.43
CA ALA A 52 -1.41 -9.33 5.30
C ALA A 52 -0.49 -10.53 5.05
N PHE A 53 0.82 -10.39 5.27
CA PHE A 53 1.80 -11.47 5.22
C PHE A 53 1.63 -12.49 6.34
N GLU A 54 1.38 -12.05 7.58
CA GLU A 54 1.12 -12.95 8.70
C GLU A 54 -0.13 -13.79 8.48
N GLN A 55 -1.19 -13.20 7.92
CA GLN A 55 -2.39 -13.95 7.51
C GLN A 55 -2.11 -15.00 6.44
N ILE A 56 -1.13 -14.78 5.55
CA ILE A 56 -0.68 -15.79 4.58
C ILE A 56 0.08 -16.92 5.28
N LYS A 57 0.99 -16.59 6.21
CA LYS A 57 1.83 -17.59 6.90
C LYS A 57 1.02 -18.49 7.85
N GLY A 58 -0.12 -18.01 8.34
CA GLY A 58 -1.01 -18.76 9.23
C GLY A 58 -2.02 -19.69 8.52
N GLN A 59 -2.08 -19.68 7.18
CA GLN A 59 -2.83 -20.67 6.38
C GLN A 59 -1.94 -21.87 6.03
#